data_AF-A0A9D5MZB0-F1
#
_entry.id   AF-A0A9D5MZB0-F1
#
_cell.length_a   1.000
_cell.length_b   1.000
_cell.length_c   1.000
_cell.angle_alpha   90.00
_cell.angle_beta   90.00
_cell.angle_gamma   90.00
#
_symmetry.space_group_name_H-M   'P 1'
#
loop_
_entity.id
_entity.type
_entity.pdbx_description
1 polymer ?
#
loop_
_entity_poly.entity_id
_entity_poly.type
_entity_poly.pdbx_seq_one_letter_code
_entity_poly.pdbx_strand_id
1 'polypeptide(L)'
;MLKKLIKKIMITLGLLLFFTLLTPLTPYNTHTVKAGSIEKEKLNDYKLNLKSITLVTDKSFTLRVYNLGENAKVSFKSNDSEIASVNEDGKITAKKVGTTAIIVTIKDGDTPVSLTCDVTVGPPAFSVRLTKSRIVLGLDRSDLLKVILKPTNTAELARFSSYNSSIASVSIGGRVTANNLGLTYLFAEIDAKDTNGNSKFAVCTLLVTNPEDASALESYLSAHPEFDMLTGFSSALEEFFNGTSEKEAIASSVKAGSLVDALDKFITENFDLDKEETPKPTKGADNQKIEVISGNKI
;
A
#
# COMPACT_ATOMS: atom_id res chain seq x y z
N MET A 1 21.92 68.98 -36.24
CA MET A 1 20.51 68.82 -35.77
C MET A 1 20.26 69.16 -34.29
N LEU A 2 21.27 69.22 -33.42
CA LEU A 2 21.10 69.32 -31.95
C LEU A 2 20.29 70.54 -31.44
N LYS A 3 20.41 71.72 -32.07
CA LYS A 3 19.70 72.96 -31.62
C LYS A 3 18.16 72.89 -31.72
N LYS A 4 17.57 72.02 -32.55
CA LYS A 4 16.10 71.85 -32.62
C LYS A 4 15.54 70.95 -31.51
N LEU A 5 16.37 70.10 -30.89
CA LEU A 5 15.93 69.17 -29.83
C LEU A 5 15.81 69.89 -28.48
N ILE A 6 16.83 70.68 -28.11
CA ILE A 6 16.88 71.43 -26.84
C ILE A 6 15.70 72.40 -26.70
N LYS A 7 15.31 73.08 -27.79
CA LYS A 7 14.19 74.04 -27.76
C LYS A 7 12.82 73.38 -27.55
N LYS A 8 12.66 72.07 -27.85
CA LYS A 8 11.42 71.33 -27.52
C LYS A 8 11.37 70.93 -26.04
N ILE A 9 12.50 70.52 -25.46
CA ILE A 9 12.58 70.05 -24.06
C ILE A 9 12.24 71.18 -23.06
N MET A 10 12.68 72.42 -23.32
CA MET A 10 12.34 73.56 -22.46
C MET A 10 10.86 73.94 -22.47
N ILE A 11 10.15 73.72 -23.58
CA ILE A 11 8.71 74.05 -23.69
C ILE A 11 7.88 73.02 -22.92
N THR A 12 8.26 71.74 -22.95
CA THR A 12 7.58 70.68 -22.19
C THR A 12 7.83 70.76 -20.68
N LEU A 13 9.01 71.19 -20.24
CA LEU A 13 9.33 71.29 -18.82
C LEU A 13 8.67 72.50 -18.14
N GLY A 14 8.47 73.61 -18.88
CA GLY A 14 7.73 74.78 -18.37
C GLY A 14 6.24 74.53 -18.14
N LEU A 15 5.61 73.66 -18.95
CA LEU A 15 4.18 73.35 -18.83
C LEU A 15 3.87 72.39 -17.66
N LEU A 16 4.83 71.54 -17.27
CA LEU A 16 4.66 70.58 -16.17
C LEU A 16 4.76 71.22 -14.77
N LEU A 17 5.46 72.36 -14.65
CA LEU A 17 5.65 73.10 -13.39
C LEU A 17 4.52 74.09 -13.06
N PHE A 18 3.57 74.32 -13.97
CA PHE A 18 2.45 75.25 -13.75
C PHE A 18 1.17 74.58 -13.23
N PHE A 19 1.08 73.24 -13.30
CA PHE A 19 -0.12 72.49 -12.90
C PHE A 19 -0.08 71.92 -11.47
N THR A 20 1.02 72.11 -10.73
CA THR A 20 1.19 71.66 -9.34
C THR A 20 0.92 72.76 -8.30
N LEU A 21 0.54 73.97 -8.72
CA LEU A 21 0.47 75.15 -7.84
C LEU A 21 -0.93 75.72 -7.60
N LEU A 22 -2.01 75.04 -8.00
CA LEU A 22 -3.38 75.56 -7.81
C LEU A 22 -4.42 74.49 -7.48
N THR A 23 -4.46 74.07 -6.20
CA THR A 23 -5.68 73.53 -5.57
C THR A 23 -5.94 74.30 -4.27
N PRO A 24 -7.19 74.73 -4.00
CA PRO A 24 -7.49 75.71 -2.96
C PRO A 24 -7.45 75.14 -1.54
N LEU A 25 -7.12 76.01 -0.59
CA LEU A 25 -7.30 75.77 0.84
C LEU A 25 -8.80 75.78 1.19
N THR A 26 -9.32 74.67 1.69
CA THR A 26 -10.60 74.61 2.41
C THR A 26 -10.40 73.96 3.77
N PRO A 27 -10.90 74.54 4.87
CA PRO A 27 -10.74 73.94 6.20
C PRO A 27 -11.62 72.68 6.30
N TYR A 28 -11.02 71.54 6.63
CA TYR A 28 -11.75 70.33 7.02
C TYR A 28 -11.37 69.94 8.45
N ASN A 29 -12.37 69.65 9.27
CA ASN A 29 -12.20 69.42 10.70
C ASN A 29 -11.40 68.14 10.99
N THR A 30 -10.44 68.24 11.90
CA THR A 30 -9.69 67.09 12.40
C THR A 30 -10.54 66.27 13.37
N HIS A 31 -11.07 65.15 12.90
CA HIS A 31 -11.34 64.02 13.80
C HIS A 31 -10.12 63.08 13.78
N THR A 32 -9.30 63.20 14.81
CA THR A 32 -8.23 62.23 15.11
C THR A 32 -8.87 60.89 15.50
N VAL A 33 -9.12 60.03 14.51
CA VAL A 33 -9.32 58.60 14.78
C VAL A 33 -7.93 58.00 14.99
N LYS A 34 -7.70 57.50 16.20
CA LYS A 34 -6.51 56.73 16.56
C LYS A 34 -6.31 55.63 15.52
N ALA A 35 -5.14 55.56 14.91
CA ALA A 35 -4.80 54.44 14.04
C ALA A 35 -4.86 53.15 14.87
N GLY A 36 -5.94 52.39 14.71
CA GLY A 36 -5.95 51.00 15.11
C GLY A 36 -4.88 50.30 14.30
N SER A 37 -3.95 49.64 14.98
CA SER A 37 -3.09 48.66 14.33
C SER A 37 -3.99 47.58 13.75
N ILE A 38 -4.24 47.66 12.45
CA ILE A 38 -4.66 46.48 11.70
C ILE A 38 -3.44 45.58 11.71
N GLU A 39 -3.37 44.72 12.74
CA GLU A 39 -2.53 43.54 12.65
C GLU A 39 -2.98 42.81 11.40
N LYS A 40 -2.09 42.79 10.42
CA LYS A 40 -2.31 42.15 9.14
C LYS A 40 -2.35 40.66 9.43
N GLU A 41 -3.56 40.13 9.67
CA GLU A 41 -3.78 38.74 10.12
C GLU A 41 -2.83 37.82 9.33
N LYS A 42 -1.90 37.23 10.07
CA LYS A 42 -0.92 36.31 9.52
C LYS A 42 -1.67 35.05 9.17
N LEU A 43 -2.22 34.99 7.95
CA LEU A 43 -2.95 33.83 7.44
C LEU A 43 -1.96 32.67 7.28
N ASN A 44 -1.72 31.96 8.37
CA ASN A 44 -0.91 30.76 8.41
C ASN A 44 -1.73 29.63 7.76
N ASP A 45 -1.18 29.03 6.71
CA ASP A 45 -1.75 27.86 6.03
C ASP A 45 -1.54 26.60 6.90
N TYR A 46 -2.26 26.49 8.02
CA TYR A 46 -2.11 25.37 8.95
C TYR A 46 -2.45 24.05 8.28
N LYS A 47 -1.56 23.06 8.42
CA LYS A 47 -1.67 21.77 7.72
C LYS A 47 -1.47 20.60 8.67
N LEU A 48 -2.36 19.61 8.59
CA LEU A 48 -2.16 18.31 9.25
C LEU A 48 -1.26 17.41 8.41
N ASN A 49 -0.50 16.52 9.06
CA ASN A 49 0.24 15.46 8.35
C ASN A 49 -0.70 14.52 7.56
N LEU A 50 -1.87 14.21 8.11
CA LEU A 50 -2.96 13.50 7.43
C LEU A 50 -4.32 14.12 7.82
N LYS A 51 -5.27 14.13 6.87
CA LYS A 51 -6.67 14.54 7.09
C LYS A 51 -7.62 13.36 7.30
N SER A 52 -7.17 12.15 7.02
CA SER A 52 -7.89 10.91 7.30
C SER A 52 -6.87 9.81 7.60
N ILE A 53 -7.17 8.95 8.57
CA ILE A 53 -6.37 7.78 8.93
C ILE A 53 -7.26 6.56 9.15
N THR A 54 -6.73 5.38 8.80
CA THR A 54 -7.33 4.08 9.13
C THR A 54 -6.38 3.33 10.05
N LEU A 55 -6.89 2.85 11.17
CA LEU A 55 -6.10 2.15 12.20
C LEU A 55 -6.74 0.81 12.57
N VAL A 56 -5.91 -0.19 12.78
CA VAL A 56 -6.31 -1.41 13.49
C VAL A 56 -6.49 -1.07 14.97
N THR A 57 -7.46 -1.71 15.64
CA THR A 57 -7.64 -1.62 17.10
C THR A 57 -6.30 -1.76 17.86
N ASP A 58 -6.16 -1.03 18.96
CA ASP A 58 -4.97 -0.95 19.83
C ASP A 58 -3.70 -0.34 19.20
N LYS A 59 -3.70 -0.04 17.89
CA LYS A 59 -2.62 0.73 17.26
C LYS A 59 -2.79 2.24 17.54
N SER A 60 -1.70 2.99 17.41
CA SER A 60 -1.67 4.45 17.61
C SER A 60 -1.03 5.18 16.43
N PHE A 61 -1.38 6.46 16.26
CA PHE A 61 -0.78 7.37 15.28
C PHE A 61 -0.63 8.78 15.85
N THR A 62 0.48 9.47 15.58
CA THR A 62 0.66 10.87 16.02
C THR A 62 0.23 11.84 14.92
N LEU A 63 -0.88 12.52 15.16
CA LEU A 63 -1.35 13.63 14.34
C LEU A 63 -0.44 14.85 14.59
N ARG A 64 0.09 15.45 13.52
CA ARG A 64 1.01 16.60 13.60
C ARG A 64 0.45 17.78 12.84
N VAL A 65 0.66 18.98 13.38
CA VAL A 65 0.29 20.26 12.77
C VAL A 65 1.55 20.97 12.30
N TYR A 66 1.50 21.53 11.10
CA TYR A 66 2.56 22.32 10.48
C TYR A 66 2.13 23.77 10.26
N ASN A 67 3.12 24.62 9.94
CA ASN A 67 2.96 26.06 9.69
C ASN A 67 2.43 26.84 10.91
N LEU A 68 2.76 26.37 12.12
CA LEU A 68 2.47 27.03 13.38
C LEU A 68 3.33 28.30 13.56
N GLY A 69 2.75 29.38 14.09
CA GLY A 69 3.50 30.50 14.65
C GLY A 69 4.26 30.13 15.93
N GLU A 70 5.24 30.95 16.30
CA GLU A 70 6.13 30.73 17.45
C GLU A 70 5.36 30.62 18.78
N ASN A 71 4.25 31.36 18.92
CA ASN A 71 3.39 31.38 20.11
C ASN A 71 2.12 30.52 19.95
N ALA A 72 2.03 29.72 18.89
CA ALA A 72 0.85 28.93 18.58
C ALA A 72 0.60 27.83 19.63
N LYS A 73 -0.63 27.75 20.14
CA LYS A 73 -1.08 26.68 21.04
C LYS A 73 -2.00 25.74 20.29
N VAL A 74 -1.66 24.45 20.27
CA VAL A 74 -2.47 23.40 19.66
C VAL A 74 -3.17 22.60 20.75
N SER A 75 -4.42 22.24 20.52
CA SER A 75 -5.19 21.32 21.38
C SER A 75 -5.96 20.32 20.53
N PHE A 76 -6.03 19.08 21.00
CA PHE A 76 -6.68 17.97 20.31
C PHE A 76 -7.92 17.51 21.09
N LYS A 77 -8.99 17.18 20.38
CA LYS A 77 -10.21 16.60 20.96
C LYS A 77 -10.77 15.52 20.04
N SER A 78 -11.16 14.38 20.58
CA SER A 78 -11.96 13.39 19.84
C SER A 78 -13.45 13.72 19.93
N ASN A 79 -14.18 13.51 18.84
CA ASN A 79 -15.64 13.54 18.84
C ASN A 79 -16.26 12.29 19.49
N ASP A 80 -15.55 11.16 19.46
CA ASP A 80 -15.93 9.92 20.15
C ASP A 80 -14.67 9.24 20.68
N SER A 81 -14.42 9.43 21.98
CA SER A 81 -13.26 8.88 22.68
C SER A 81 -13.32 7.37 22.92
N GLU A 82 -14.44 6.70 22.64
CA GLU A 82 -14.59 5.26 22.75
C GLU A 82 -14.22 4.57 21.44
N ILE A 83 -14.41 5.23 20.29
CA ILE A 83 -13.88 4.79 18.99
C ILE A 83 -12.38 5.06 18.91
N ALA A 84 -11.96 6.32 19.10
CA ALA A 84 -10.55 6.71 19.13
C ALA A 84 -10.30 7.87 20.10
N SER A 85 -9.35 7.70 21.01
CA SER A 85 -8.91 8.78 21.92
C SER A 85 -7.68 9.48 21.38
N VAL A 86 -7.46 10.75 21.77
CA VAL A 86 -6.23 11.51 21.46
C VAL A 86 -5.69 12.13 22.73
N ASN A 87 -4.36 12.16 22.92
CA ASN A 87 -3.70 12.84 24.04
C ASN A 87 -3.23 14.26 23.67
N GLU A 88 -2.63 14.96 24.63
CA GLU A 88 -2.13 16.34 24.45
C GLU A 88 -1.04 16.46 23.37
N ASP A 89 -0.22 15.42 23.17
CA ASP A 89 0.81 15.34 22.12
C ASP A 89 0.25 15.02 20.71
N GLY A 90 -1.08 14.89 20.56
CA GLY A 90 -1.71 14.48 19.31
C GLY A 90 -1.57 12.98 18.99
N LYS A 91 -1.16 12.14 19.95
CA LYS A 91 -1.17 10.67 19.80
C LYS A 91 -2.60 10.16 19.89
N ILE A 92 -3.12 9.76 18.74
CA ILE A 92 -4.39 9.05 18.56
C ILE A 92 -4.17 7.57 18.91
N THR A 93 -5.09 6.96 19.66
CA THR A 93 -5.14 5.53 19.94
C THR A 93 -6.51 4.98 19.52
N ALA A 94 -6.49 3.97 18.66
CA ALA A 94 -7.68 3.26 18.22
C ALA A 94 -8.16 2.29 19.30
N LYS A 95 -9.45 2.37 19.68
CA LYS A 95 -10.02 1.58 20.79
C LYS A 95 -11.14 0.64 20.35
N LYS A 96 -12.06 1.10 19.48
CA LYS A 96 -13.25 0.36 19.09
C LYS A 96 -13.54 0.56 17.62
N VAL A 97 -13.93 -0.52 16.94
CA VAL A 97 -14.34 -0.51 15.53
C VAL A 97 -15.46 0.50 15.30
N GLY A 98 -15.26 1.40 14.33
CA GLY A 98 -16.15 2.52 14.06
C GLY A 98 -15.45 3.65 13.30
N THR A 99 -16.14 4.78 13.16
CA THR A 99 -15.59 6.00 12.56
C THR A 99 -15.84 7.19 13.50
N THR A 100 -14.85 8.05 13.65
CA THR A 100 -14.93 9.29 14.43
C THR A 100 -14.02 10.35 13.79
N ALA A 101 -13.94 11.54 14.38
CA ALA A 101 -13.03 12.58 13.95
C ALA A 101 -12.29 13.22 15.13
N ILE A 102 -11.04 13.57 14.90
CA ILE A 102 -10.23 14.39 15.80
C ILE A 102 -10.30 15.84 15.34
N ILE A 103 -10.81 16.71 16.20
CA ILE A 103 -10.78 18.16 16.04
C ILE A 103 -9.46 18.66 16.62
N VAL A 104 -8.70 19.39 15.81
CA VAL A 104 -7.49 20.10 16.18
C VAL A 104 -7.82 21.59 16.24
N THR A 105 -7.65 22.23 17.39
CA THR A 105 -7.85 23.68 17.54
C THR A 105 -6.50 24.36 17.75
N ILE A 106 -6.23 25.37 16.92
CA ILE A 106 -5.00 26.14 16.87
C ILE A 106 -5.31 27.57 17.33
N LYS A 107 -4.58 28.07 18.32
CA LYS A 107 -4.68 29.45 18.83
C LYS A 107 -3.35 30.14 18.63
N ASP A 108 -3.30 31.08 17.69
CA ASP A 108 -2.07 31.70 17.18
C ASP A 108 -2.44 33.10 16.64
N GLY A 109 -2.88 33.95 17.57
CA GLY A 109 -3.65 35.18 17.31
C GLY A 109 -5.01 35.15 18.00
N ASP A 110 -5.85 36.15 17.73
CA ASP A 110 -7.17 36.31 18.35
C ASP A 110 -8.20 35.27 17.87
N THR A 111 -8.14 34.89 16.59
CA THR A 111 -9.09 33.98 15.96
C THR A 111 -8.59 32.53 16.04
N PRO A 112 -9.26 31.60 16.76
CA PRO A 112 -8.90 30.19 16.75
C PRO A 112 -9.28 29.53 15.42
N VAL A 113 -8.37 28.72 14.86
CA VAL A 113 -8.61 27.94 13.65
C VAL A 113 -8.80 26.46 14.01
N SER A 114 -9.78 25.80 13.41
CA SER A 114 -10.02 24.36 13.57
C SER A 114 -9.70 23.57 12.31
N LEU A 115 -9.00 22.45 12.47
CA LEU A 115 -8.76 21.43 11.44
C LEU A 115 -9.34 20.10 11.92
N THR A 116 -9.71 19.23 10.98
CA THR A 116 -10.29 17.92 11.27
C THR A 116 -9.44 16.80 10.67
N CYS A 117 -9.28 15.71 11.41
CA CYS A 117 -8.77 14.45 10.89
C CYS A 117 -9.78 13.32 11.13
N ASP A 118 -10.26 12.70 10.06
CA ASP A 118 -11.19 11.57 10.13
C ASP A 118 -10.44 10.29 10.53
N VAL A 119 -11.00 9.52 11.46
CA VAL A 119 -10.39 8.30 12.00
C VAL A 119 -11.34 7.13 11.79
N THR A 120 -10.91 6.18 10.96
CA THR A 120 -11.57 4.88 10.82
C THR A 120 -10.82 3.84 11.65
N VAL A 121 -11.52 3.14 12.52
CA VAL A 121 -10.97 2.01 13.30
C VAL A 121 -11.60 0.72 12.79
N GLY A 122 -10.77 -0.23 12.39
CA GLY A 122 -11.19 -1.57 11.98
C GLY A 122 -10.55 -2.68 12.82
N PRO A 123 -11.14 -3.88 12.86
CA PRO A 123 -10.56 -5.02 13.54
C PRO A 123 -9.27 -5.50 12.84
N PRO A 124 -8.39 -6.24 13.54
CA PRO A 124 -7.29 -6.96 12.89
C PRO A 124 -7.82 -8.05 11.95
N ALA A 125 -7.01 -8.46 10.98
CA ALA A 125 -7.29 -9.63 10.17
C ALA A 125 -7.01 -10.90 11.00
N PHE A 126 -7.75 -11.99 10.76
CA PHE A 126 -7.48 -13.31 11.35
C PHE A 126 -7.23 -14.41 10.29
N SER A 127 -7.50 -14.11 9.03
CA SER A 127 -7.27 -14.98 7.88
C SER A 127 -6.83 -14.15 6.68
N VAL A 128 -5.84 -14.68 5.96
CA VAL A 128 -5.30 -14.17 4.70
C VAL A 128 -5.36 -15.27 3.66
N ARG A 129 -5.80 -14.95 2.44
CA ARG A 129 -5.80 -15.85 1.28
C ARG A 129 -5.44 -15.07 0.02
N LEU A 130 -4.69 -15.66 -0.88
CA LEU A 130 -4.44 -15.11 -2.21
C LEU A 130 -5.52 -15.60 -3.19
N THR A 131 -5.86 -14.80 -4.19
CA THR A 131 -6.90 -15.17 -5.17
C THR A 131 -6.41 -16.19 -6.22
N LYS A 132 -5.09 -16.30 -6.39
CA LYS A 132 -4.41 -17.23 -7.27
C LYS A 132 -3.36 -17.98 -6.44
N SER A 133 -3.25 -19.30 -6.59
CA SER A 133 -2.13 -20.11 -6.07
C SER A 133 -0.88 -19.97 -6.94
N ARG A 134 -1.07 -19.79 -8.26
CA ARG A 134 -0.02 -19.65 -9.27
C ARG A 134 -0.25 -18.42 -10.14
N ILE A 135 0.82 -17.74 -10.53
CA ILE A 135 0.83 -16.69 -11.56
C ILE A 135 1.95 -17.03 -12.55
N VAL A 136 1.68 -16.92 -13.85
CA VAL A 136 2.69 -16.95 -14.91
C VAL A 136 2.80 -15.55 -15.50
N LEU A 137 4.02 -15.02 -15.66
CA LEU A 137 4.29 -13.74 -16.30
C LEU A 137 5.35 -13.87 -17.38
N GLY A 138 5.18 -13.10 -18.46
CA GLY A 138 6.29 -12.75 -19.34
C GLY A 138 7.29 -11.81 -18.65
N LEU A 139 8.55 -11.85 -19.06
CA LEU A 139 9.56 -10.86 -18.68
C LEU A 139 9.06 -9.42 -18.93
N ASP A 140 9.45 -8.49 -18.05
CA ASP A 140 9.00 -7.09 -18.02
C ASP A 140 7.47 -6.88 -17.90
N ARG A 141 6.67 -7.94 -17.68
CA ARG A 141 5.25 -7.82 -17.37
C ARG A 141 4.99 -7.65 -15.88
N SER A 142 3.72 -7.42 -15.55
CA SER A 142 3.27 -7.15 -14.19
C SER A 142 1.81 -7.57 -14.02
N ASP A 143 1.47 -8.16 -12.87
CA ASP A 143 0.09 -8.44 -12.44
C ASP A 143 -0.09 -7.92 -11.00
N LEU A 144 -1.32 -7.88 -10.53
CA LEU A 144 -1.69 -7.50 -9.17
C LEU A 144 -1.93 -8.77 -8.33
N LEU A 145 -1.07 -8.99 -7.33
CA LEU A 145 -1.25 -10.03 -6.33
C LEU A 145 -2.43 -9.68 -5.41
N LYS A 146 -3.63 -10.11 -5.81
CA LYS A 146 -4.87 -9.83 -5.07
C LYS A 146 -4.96 -10.74 -3.84
N VAL A 147 -5.24 -10.12 -2.69
CA VAL A 147 -5.40 -10.78 -1.39
C VAL A 147 -6.83 -10.58 -0.88
N ILE A 148 -7.36 -11.59 -0.20
CA ILE A 148 -8.63 -11.56 0.53
C ILE A 148 -8.31 -11.70 2.01
N LEU A 149 -8.69 -10.69 2.80
CA LEU A 149 -8.59 -10.71 4.25
C LEU A 149 -9.95 -10.98 4.89
N LYS A 150 -9.95 -11.61 6.07
CA LYS A 150 -11.12 -11.71 6.95
C LYS A 150 -10.79 -11.16 8.34
N PRO A 151 -11.70 -10.39 8.97
CA PRO A 151 -13.02 -10.00 8.46
C PRO A 151 -12.90 -8.98 7.32
N THR A 152 -13.90 -8.87 6.46
CA THR A 152 -13.82 -8.05 5.23
C THR A 152 -13.79 -6.53 5.49
N ASN A 153 -14.09 -6.11 6.72
CA ASN A 153 -13.99 -4.74 7.21
C ASN A 153 -12.71 -4.48 8.02
N THR A 154 -11.71 -5.35 7.94
CA THR A 154 -10.43 -5.14 8.63
C THR A 154 -9.76 -3.83 8.19
N ALA A 155 -9.10 -3.17 9.14
CA ALA A 155 -8.24 -2.03 8.88
C ALA A 155 -6.78 -2.45 8.58
N GLU A 156 -6.48 -3.74 8.67
CA GLU A 156 -5.15 -4.29 8.44
C GLU A 156 -4.88 -4.46 6.95
N LEU A 157 -3.64 -4.17 6.54
CA LEU A 157 -3.16 -4.40 5.18
C LEU A 157 -2.17 -5.57 5.19
N ALA A 158 -2.30 -6.47 4.21
CA ALA A 158 -1.34 -7.56 4.05
C ALA A 158 0.06 -7.00 3.71
N ARG A 159 1.09 -7.58 4.31
CA ARG A 159 2.49 -7.27 4.02
C ARG A 159 2.98 -8.23 2.94
N PHE A 160 3.29 -7.69 1.76
CA PHE A 160 3.77 -8.48 0.63
C PHE A 160 5.29 -8.61 0.63
N SER A 161 5.79 -9.79 0.24
CA SER A 161 7.21 -10.04 -0.02
C SER A 161 7.42 -11.04 -1.15
N SER A 162 8.65 -11.10 -1.66
CA SER A 162 9.10 -12.07 -2.68
C SER A 162 10.30 -12.84 -2.13
N TYR A 163 10.35 -14.14 -2.37
CA TYR A 163 11.47 -15.00 -1.97
C TYR A 163 12.76 -14.60 -2.70
N ASN A 164 12.66 -14.35 -4.01
CA ASN A 164 13.77 -13.91 -4.84
C ASN A 164 13.38 -12.66 -5.65
N SER A 165 13.71 -11.49 -5.10
CA SER A 165 13.46 -10.18 -5.72
C SER A 165 14.19 -9.98 -7.06
N SER A 166 15.23 -10.77 -7.33
CA SER A 166 15.94 -10.75 -8.62
C SER A 166 15.10 -11.39 -9.74
N ILE A 167 14.30 -12.42 -9.43
CA ILE A 167 13.36 -13.03 -10.39
C ILE A 167 12.11 -12.14 -10.51
N ALA A 168 11.53 -11.73 -9.38
CA ALA A 168 10.41 -10.80 -9.39
C ALA A 168 10.26 -10.00 -8.10
N SER A 169 9.92 -8.73 -8.26
CA SER A 169 9.67 -7.79 -7.15
C SER A 169 8.18 -7.60 -6.90
N VAL A 170 7.80 -7.30 -5.66
CA VAL A 170 6.41 -6.94 -5.28
C VAL A 170 6.42 -5.64 -4.47
N SER A 171 5.47 -4.76 -4.80
CA SER A 171 5.28 -3.48 -4.11
C SER A 171 4.35 -3.61 -2.89
N ILE A 172 4.32 -2.59 -2.04
CA ILE A 172 3.39 -2.50 -0.88
C ILE A 172 1.91 -2.62 -1.28
N GLY A 173 1.55 -2.23 -2.51
CA GLY A 173 0.19 -2.38 -3.05
C GLY A 173 -0.08 -3.71 -3.75
N GLY A 174 0.82 -4.70 -3.65
CA GLY A 174 0.68 -6.01 -4.29
C GLY A 174 0.97 -6.04 -5.79
N ARG A 175 1.38 -4.93 -6.43
CA ARG A 175 1.83 -4.96 -7.84
C ARG A 175 3.14 -5.73 -7.93
N VAL A 176 3.13 -6.83 -8.69
CA VAL A 176 4.27 -7.70 -8.98
C VAL A 176 4.91 -7.27 -10.29
N THR A 177 6.24 -7.30 -10.38
CA THR A 177 6.99 -7.03 -11.62
C THR A 177 7.98 -8.16 -11.87
N ALA A 178 7.91 -8.75 -13.07
CA ALA A 178 8.82 -9.78 -13.53
C ALA A 178 10.16 -9.17 -13.96
N ASN A 179 11.25 -9.58 -13.32
CA ASN A 179 12.58 -8.96 -13.45
C ASN A 179 13.59 -9.86 -14.18
N ASN A 180 13.54 -11.17 -13.96
CA ASN A 180 14.36 -12.19 -14.64
C ASN A 180 13.57 -13.49 -14.78
N LEU A 181 13.94 -14.32 -15.75
CA LEU A 181 13.39 -15.67 -15.95
C LEU A 181 13.62 -16.55 -14.70
N GLY A 182 12.67 -17.44 -14.43
CA GLY A 182 12.73 -18.43 -13.35
C GLY A 182 11.47 -18.49 -12.48
N LEU A 183 11.52 -19.29 -11.43
CA LEU A 183 10.44 -19.49 -10.46
C LEU A 183 10.77 -18.83 -9.11
N THR A 184 9.78 -18.20 -8.50
CA THR A 184 9.90 -17.69 -7.13
C THR A 184 8.56 -17.76 -6.39
N TYR A 185 8.58 -17.44 -5.09
CA TYR A 185 7.38 -17.46 -4.24
C TYR A 185 7.08 -16.05 -3.74
N LEU A 186 5.80 -15.67 -3.82
CA LEU A 186 5.28 -14.43 -3.29
C LEU A 186 4.49 -14.73 -2.01
N PHE A 187 4.66 -13.90 -0.99
CA PHE A 187 3.97 -14.05 0.29
C PHE A 187 3.06 -12.84 0.56
N ALA A 188 1.95 -13.10 1.24
CA ALA A 188 1.11 -12.08 1.85
C ALA A 188 0.91 -12.43 3.34
N GLU A 189 1.53 -11.66 4.23
CA GLU A 189 1.54 -11.90 5.69
C GLU A 189 0.60 -10.92 6.43
N ILE A 190 0.03 -11.37 7.55
CA ILE A 190 -0.75 -10.58 8.50
C ILE A 190 -0.24 -10.77 9.94
N ASP A 191 -0.55 -9.85 10.85
CA ASP A 191 -0.10 -9.86 12.25
C ASP A 191 -0.69 -11.03 13.06
N ALA A 192 -1.85 -11.57 12.66
CA ALA A 192 -2.50 -12.69 13.33
C ALA A 192 -1.65 -13.95 13.35
N LYS A 193 -1.69 -14.69 14.47
CA LYS A 193 -0.85 -15.87 14.67
C LYS A 193 -1.53 -17.19 14.29
N ASP A 194 -0.72 -18.16 13.90
CA ASP A 194 -1.07 -19.57 13.77
C ASP A 194 -1.05 -20.28 15.14
N THR A 195 -1.26 -21.60 15.16
CA THR A 195 -1.20 -22.42 16.39
C THR A 195 0.19 -22.51 17.01
N ASN A 196 1.23 -22.11 16.28
CA ASN A 196 2.64 -22.22 16.66
C ASN A 196 3.22 -20.85 17.08
N GLY A 197 2.44 -19.77 17.01
CA GLY A 197 2.88 -18.40 17.31
C GLY A 197 3.51 -17.65 16.12
N ASN A 198 3.59 -18.26 14.94
CA ASN A 198 4.08 -17.62 13.72
C ASN A 198 3.00 -16.71 13.12
N SER A 199 3.41 -15.65 12.41
CA SER A 199 2.47 -14.86 11.63
C SER A 199 1.80 -15.71 10.55
N LYS A 200 0.50 -15.53 10.34
CA LYS A 200 -0.24 -16.16 9.24
C LYS A 200 0.15 -15.51 7.91
N PHE A 201 0.39 -16.34 6.91
CA PHE A 201 0.66 -15.91 5.55
C PHE A 201 -0.09 -16.78 4.55
N ALA A 202 -0.19 -16.27 3.31
CA ALA A 202 -0.55 -17.05 2.13
C ALA A 202 0.60 -16.97 1.11
N VAL A 203 0.77 -18.03 0.31
CA VAL A 203 1.84 -18.15 -0.69
C VAL A 203 1.22 -18.21 -2.09
N CYS A 204 1.89 -17.61 -3.07
CA CYS A 204 1.63 -17.82 -4.49
C CYS A 204 2.95 -18.12 -5.21
N THR A 205 2.97 -19.19 -6.01
CA THR A 205 4.08 -19.50 -6.91
C THR A 205 4.03 -18.56 -8.11
N LEU A 206 5.10 -17.81 -8.35
CA LEU A 206 5.26 -16.96 -9.52
C LEU A 206 6.29 -17.58 -10.46
N LEU A 207 5.90 -17.67 -11.72
CA LEU A 207 6.73 -18.18 -12.80
C LEU A 207 6.97 -17.08 -13.82
N VAL A 208 8.24 -16.77 -14.11
CA VAL A 208 8.65 -15.79 -15.11
C VAL A 208 9.29 -16.51 -16.29
N THR A 209 8.72 -16.31 -17.48
CA THR A 209 9.18 -16.88 -18.75
C THR A 209 9.25 -15.80 -19.84
N ASN A 210 9.60 -16.16 -21.08
CA ASN A 210 9.55 -15.22 -22.19
C ASN A 210 8.09 -14.77 -22.44
N PRO A 211 7.82 -13.52 -22.84
CA PRO A 211 6.47 -13.02 -23.06
C PRO A 211 5.60 -13.83 -24.03
N GLU A 212 6.22 -14.47 -25.02
CA GLU A 212 5.60 -15.36 -26.01
C GLU A 212 5.15 -16.70 -25.41
N ASP A 213 5.90 -17.27 -24.47
CA ASP A 213 5.63 -18.59 -23.88
C ASP A 213 4.58 -18.53 -22.76
N ALA A 214 4.44 -17.37 -22.10
CA ALA A 214 3.65 -17.21 -20.89
C ALA A 214 2.19 -17.67 -21.02
N SER A 215 1.52 -17.39 -22.14
CA SER A 215 0.12 -17.78 -22.35
C SER A 215 -0.06 -19.28 -22.59
N ALA A 216 0.90 -19.93 -23.25
CA ALA A 216 0.86 -21.37 -23.48
C ALA A 216 1.12 -22.12 -22.16
N LEU A 217 2.09 -21.65 -21.39
CA LEU A 217 2.46 -22.19 -20.08
C LEU A 217 1.35 -22.01 -19.03
N GLU A 218 0.69 -20.85 -18.97
CA GLU A 218 -0.48 -20.63 -18.12
C GLU A 218 -1.64 -21.56 -18.50
N SER A 219 -1.86 -21.78 -19.80
CA SER A 219 -2.90 -22.69 -20.29
C SER A 219 -2.62 -24.15 -19.94
N TYR A 220 -1.38 -24.61 -20.14
CA TYR A 220 -0.94 -25.96 -19.80
C TYR A 220 -1.06 -26.25 -18.30
N LEU A 221 -0.55 -25.37 -17.44
CA LEU A 221 -0.61 -25.53 -15.98
C LEU A 221 -2.04 -25.38 -15.43
N SER A 222 -2.95 -24.72 -16.16
CA SER A 222 -4.38 -24.65 -15.79
C SER A 222 -5.17 -25.87 -16.25
N ALA A 223 -4.67 -26.61 -17.26
CA ALA A 223 -5.30 -27.83 -17.77
C ALA A 223 -4.96 -29.08 -16.92
N HIS A 224 -3.87 -29.04 -16.15
CA HIS A 224 -3.36 -30.15 -15.34
C HIS A 224 -3.33 -29.82 -13.82
N PRO A 225 -4.50 -29.57 -13.18
CA PRO A 225 -4.58 -29.26 -11.75
C PRO A 225 -4.09 -30.39 -10.83
N GLU A 226 -4.02 -31.63 -11.32
CA GLU A 226 -3.46 -32.79 -10.62
C GLU A 226 -2.00 -32.60 -10.24
N PHE A 227 -1.23 -31.80 -10.99
CA PHE A 227 0.16 -31.53 -10.64
C PHE A 227 0.28 -30.80 -9.28
N ASP A 228 -0.70 -29.97 -8.90
CA ASP A 228 -0.72 -29.32 -7.58
C ASP A 228 -0.95 -30.31 -6.42
N MET A 229 -1.34 -31.55 -6.72
CA MET A 229 -1.47 -32.65 -5.74
C MET A 229 -0.24 -33.56 -5.67
N LEU A 230 0.65 -33.51 -6.67
CA LEU A 230 1.85 -34.35 -6.71
C LEU A 230 2.87 -33.92 -5.64
N THR A 231 3.29 -34.88 -4.82
CA THR A 231 4.26 -34.64 -3.75
C THR A 231 5.63 -34.31 -4.33
N GLY A 232 6.17 -33.14 -3.96
CA GLY A 232 7.45 -32.65 -4.49
C GLY A 232 7.38 -31.87 -5.82
N PHE A 233 6.20 -31.73 -6.44
CA PHE A 233 6.06 -31.00 -7.71
C PHE A 233 6.56 -29.55 -7.64
N SER A 234 6.30 -28.83 -6.55
CA SER A 234 6.85 -27.47 -6.36
C SER A 234 8.38 -27.42 -6.43
N SER A 235 9.06 -28.43 -5.85
CA SER A 235 10.52 -28.52 -5.89
C SER A 235 11.04 -28.88 -7.29
N ALA A 236 10.33 -29.74 -8.01
CA ALA A 236 10.68 -30.11 -9.38
C ALA A 236 10.46 -28.94 -10.36
N LEU A 237 9.40 -28.14 -10.18
CA LEU A 237 9.22 -26.89 -10.91
C LEU A 237 10.35 -25.88 -10.59
N GLU A 238 10.78 -25.80 -9.34
CA GLU A 238 11.88 -24.94 -8.93
C GLU A 238 13.21 -25.39 -9.56
N GLU A 239 13.46 -26.70 -9.64
CA GLU A 239 14.60 -27.28 -10.35
C GLU A 239 14.56 -26.98 -11.85
N PHE A 240 13.42 -27.23 -12.53
CA PHE A 240 13.26 -26.96 -13.96
C PHE A 240 13.46 -25.48 -14.30
N PHE A 241 12.85 -24.56 -13.54
CA PHE A 241 12.88 -23.13 -13.87
C PHE A 241 14.08 -22.35 -13.31
N ASN A 242 14.73 -22.82 -12.25
CA ASN A 242 15.92 -22.16 -11.67
C ASN A 242 17.23 -22.93 -11.86
N GLY A 243 17.18 -24.15 -12.42
CA GLY A 243 18.32 -25.04 -12.59
C GLY A 243 19.45 -24.45 -13.44
N THR A 244 20.69 -24.65 -12.99
CA THR A 244 21.87 -24.06 -13.64
C THR A 244 22.35 -24.79 -14.89
N SER A 245 21.98 -26.05 -15.09
CA SER A 245 22.32 -26.84 -16.30
C SER A 245 21.53 -26.41 -17.54
N GLU A 246 20.37 -25.78 -17.37
CA GLU A 246 19.47 -25.42 -18.47
C GLU A 246 19.36 -23.93 -18.74
N LYS A 247 20.10 -23.09 -17.99
CA LYS A 247 20.16 -21.65 -18.23
C LYS A 247 20.72 -21.28 -19.61
N GLU A 248 21.56 -22.15 -20.19
CA GLU A 248 22.04 -22.06 -21.57
C GLU A 248 21.16 -22.85 -22.56
N ALA A 249 20.41 -23.86 -22.08
CA ALA A 249 19.50 -24.65 -22.90
C ALA A 249 18.18 -23.91 -23.16
N ILE A 250 17.45 -23.47 -22.14
CA ILE A 250 16.19 -22.71 -22.27
C ILE A 250 16.41 -21.37 -22.99
N ALA A 251 17.62 -20.80 -22.91
CA ALA A 251 18.00 -19.61 -23.68
C ALA A 251 18.38 -19.88 -25.15
N SER A 252 18.56 -21.15 -25.57
CA SER A 252 18.96 -21.53 -26.93
C SER A 252 17.99 -22.50 -27.65
N SER A 253 17.16 -23.25 -26.92
CA SER A 253 16.22 -24.26 -27.42
C SER A 253 14.85 -23.70 -27.83
N VAL A 254 14.60 -22.40 -27.65
CA VAL A 254 13.47 -21.67 -28.28
C VAL A 254 13.54 -21.76 -29.83
N LYS A 255 14.61 -22.34 -30.40
CA LYS A 255 14.55 -23.06 -31.67
C LYS A 255 14.42 -24.58 -31.47
N ALA A 256 13.21 -25.07 -31.73
CA ALA A 256 12.78 -26.48 -31.86
C ALA A 256 12.28 -27.20 -30.58
N GLY A 257 11.11 -26.77 -30.11
CA GLY A 257 10.31 -27.39 -29.05
C GLY A 257 9.61 -26.29 -28.25
N SER A 258 8.33 -26.43 -27.91
CA SER A 258 7.68 -25.43 -27.06
C SER A 258 8.13 -25.62 -25.61
N LEU A 259 8.16 -24.54 -24.82
CA LEU A 259 8.47 -24.62 -23.39
C LEU A 259 7.54 -25.59 -22.64
N VAL A 260 6.31 -25.74 -23.13
CA VAL A 260 5.33 -26.71 -22.62
C VAL A 260 5.79 -28.15 -22.88
N ASP A 261 6.28 -28.48 -24.08
CA ASP A 261 6.77 -29.84 -24.39
C ASP A 261 7.97 -30.23 -23.51
N ALA A 262 8.86 -29.28 -23.24
CA ALA A 262 10.01 -29.49 -22.36
C ALA A 262 9.59 -29.74 -20.90
N LEU A 263 8.62 -28.97 -20.40
CA LEU A 263 8.06 -29.15 -19.06
C LEU A 263 7.28 -30.47 -18.94
N ASP A 264 6.47 -30.81 -19.93
CA ASP A 264 5.67 -32.04 -19.97
C ASP A 264 6.55 -33.29 -19.96
N LYS A 265 7.61 -33.28 -20.77
CA LYS A 265 8.66 -34.31 -20.76
C LYS A 265 9.33 -34.40 -19.38
N PHE A 266 9.74 -33.26 -18.82
CA PHE A 266 10.41 -33.23 -17.50
C PHE A 266 9.50 -33.77 -16.39
N ILE A 267 8.20 -33.44 -16.39
CA ILE A 267 7.23 -33.97 -15.44
C ILE A 267 7.09 -35.48 -15.62
N THR A 268 6.89 -35.96 -16.85
CA THR A 268 6.72 -37.39 -17.17
C THR A 268 7.97 -38.23 -16.83
N GLU A 269 9.17 -37.65 -16.94
CA GLU A 269 10.43 -38.33 -16.59
C GLU A 269 10.69 -38.37 -15.06
N ASN A 270 10.16 -37.41 -14.29
CA ASN A 270 10.38 -37.29 -12.84
C ASN A 270 9.21 -37.77 -11.97
N PHE A 271 8.00 -37.87 -12.52
CA PHE A 271 6.79 -38.29 -11.82
C PHE A 271 6.13 -39.48 -12.51
N ASP A 272 5.88 -40.54 -11.74
CA ASP A 272 5.18 -41.73 -12.19
C ASP A 272 3.66 -41.47 -12.19
N LEU A 273 3.17 -40.84 -13.26
CA LEU A 273 1.78 -40.40 -13.42
C LEU A 273 0.78 -41.56 -13.54
N ASP A 274 1.25 -42.79 -13.80
CA ASP A 274 0.41 -43.99 -13.95
C ASP A 274 0.04 -44.64 -12.60
N LYS A 275 0.55 -44.13 -11.47
CA LYS A 275 0.16 -44.62 -10.13
C LYS A 275 -1.19 -44.06 -9.68
N GLU A 276 -2.28 -44.66 -10.18
CA GLU A 276 -3.54 -44.67 -9.42
C GLU A 276 -3.31 -45.37 -8.06
N GLU A 277 -3.33 -44.62 -6.96
CA GLU A 277 -3.36 -45.18 -5.60
C GLU A 277 -4.71 -45.86 -5.31
N THR A 278 -4.89 -47.07 -5.86
CA THR A 278 -5.94 -47.97 -5.42
C THR A 278 -5.61 -48.45 -3.98
N PRO A 279 -6.50 -48.24 -2.99
CA PRO A 279 -6.22 -48.59 -1.61
C PRO A 279 -6.19 -50.11 -1.44
N LYS A 280 -4.97 -50.67 -1.34
CA LYS A 280 -4.74 -52.10 -1.16
C LYS A 280 -5.24 -52.54 0.23
N PRO A 281 -6.13 -53.54 0.34
CA PRO A 281 -6.71 -53.91 1.63
C PRO A 281 -5.67 -54.55 2.56
N THR A 282 -5.39 -53.89 3.68
CA THR A 282 -4.49 -54.38 4.72
C THR A 282 -5.08 -55.59 5.44
N LYS A 283 -4.65 -56.79 5.03
CA LYS A 283 -4.73 -57.99 5.89
C LYS A 283 -3.64 -57.90 6.95
N GLY A 284 -4.05 -57.76 8.21
CA GLY A 284 -3.13 -57.68 9.34
C GLY A 284 -3.88 -57.47 10.65
N ALA A 285 -4.71 -58.43 11.03
CA ALA A 285 -5.29 -58.44 12.36
C ALA A 285 -4.22 -58.88 13.38
N ASP A 286 -3.98 -58.06 14.38
CA ASP A 286 -3.87 -58.59 15.74
C ASP A 286 -4.70 -57.71 16.68
N ASN A 287 -5.33 -58.34 17.66
CA ASN A 287 -6.29 -57.74 18.58
C ASN A 287 -5.63 -57.41 19.91
N GLN A 288 -5.89 -56.21 20.44
CA GLN A 288 -6.22 -56.08 21.86
C GLN A 288 -6.98 -54.78 22.18
N LYS A 289 -8.26 -54.94 22.59
CA LYS A 289 -8.87 -54.44 23.84
C LYS A 289 -8.21 -53.19 24.50
N ILE A 290 -8.88 -52.16 25.00
CA ILE A 290 -10.31 -51.81 25.31
C ILE A 290 -10.34 -50.26 25.52
N GLU A 291 -11.44 -49.52 25.76
CA GLU A 291 -12.84 -49.84 26.08
C GLU A 291 -13.79 -48.75 25.52
N VAL A 292 -15.11 -48.97 25.56
CA VAL A 292 -16.14 -47.94 25.29
C VAL A 292 -16.52 -47.21 26.58
N ILE A 293 -16.50 -45.87 26.58
CA ILE A 293 -17.33 -45.06 27.50
C ILE A 293 -18.16 -44.08 26.68
N SER A 294 -19.48 -44.28 26.74
CA SER A 294 -20.52 -43.45 26.14
C SER A 294 -20.97 -42.34 27.09
N GLY A 295 -21.25 -41.16 26.55
CA GLY A 295 -21.96 -40.08 27.25
C GLY A 295 -21.08 -39.22 28.17
N ASN A 296 -21.49 -38.01 28.54
CA ASN A 296 -22.87 -37.50 28.47
C ASN A 296 -22.95 -36.02 28.08
N LYS A 297 -24.17 -35.59 27.76
CA LYS A 297 -24.57 -34.22 27.45
C LYS A 297 -24.68 -33.39 28.74
N ILE A 298 -23.98 -32.27 28.81
CA ILE A 298 -24.37 -30.90 29.26
C ILE A 298 -23.12 -30.01 29.18
#